data_AF-A0A972F4F4-F1
#
_entry.id   AF-A0A972F4F4-F1
#
_cell.length_a   1.000
_cell.length_b   1.000
_cell.length_c   1.000
_cell.angle_alpha   90.00
_cell.angle_beta   90.00
_cell.angle_gamma   90.00
#
_symmetry.space_group_name_H-M   'P 1'
#
loop_
_entity.id
_entity.type
_entity.pdbx_description
1 polymer ?
#
loop_
_entity_poly.entity_id
_entity_poly.type
_entity_poly.pdbx_seq_one_letter_code
_entity_poly.pdbx_strand_id
1 'polypeptide(L)' 'MKYRSVVIDYAPKANKMAAAIEEKANEMARSGWELLTFSITNSAKAILVFCAHDIAEENQGEVEAPQE' A
#
# COMPACT_ATOMS: atom_id res chain seq x y z
N MET A 1 7.15 -7.99 6.84
CA MET A 1 6.41 -6.78 6.43
C MET A 1 7.34 -5.88 5.64
N LYS A 2 6.96 -5.50 4.43
CA LYS A 2 7.71 -4.55 3.60
C LYS A 2 6.99 -3.21 3.64
N TYR A 3 7.74 -2.13 3.86
CA TYR A 3 7.19 -0.77 3.85
C TYR A 3 7.54 -0.05 2.56
N ARG A 4 6.61 0.77 2.06
CA ARG A 4 6.82 1.63 0.91
C ARG A 4 6.22 3.00 1.16
N SER A 5 7.01 4.05 0.94
CA SER A 5 6.53 5.42 0.94
C SER A 5 6.24 5.91 -0.48
N VAL A 6 5.19 6.71 -0.62
CA VAL A 6 4.82 7.37 -1.87
C VAL A 6 4.56 8.84 -1.59
N VAL A 7 5.03 9.71 -2.48
CA VAL A 7 4.76 11.15 -2.40
C VAL A 7 3.66 11.50 -3.39
N ILE A 8 2.66 12.23 -2.91
CA ILE A 8 1.73 12.97 -3.75
C ILE A 8 2.28 14.37 -3.90
N ASP A 9 2.37 14.83 -5.14
CA ASP A 9 2.87 16.15 -5.47
C ASP A 9 1.91 17.27 -5.05
N TYR A 10 2.26 18.49 -5.45
CA TYR A 10 1.59 19.71 -5.04
C TYR A 10 0.08 19.69 -5.36
N ALA A 11 -0.75 19.67 -4.31
CA ALA A 11 -2.20 19.79 -4.38
C ALA A 11 -2.70 20.77 -3.30
N PRO A 12 -2.72 22.09 -3.59
CA PRO A 12 -2.98 23.12 -2.58
C PRO A 12 -4.45 23.19 -2.10
N LYS A 13 -5.38 22.62 -2.86
CA LYS A 13 -6.80 22.58 -2.45
C LYS A 13 -7.06 21.28 -1.72
N ALA A 14 -7.62 21.38 -0.51
CA ALA A 14 -7.87 20.23 0.36
C ALA A 14 -8.68 19.11 -0.34
N ASN A 15 -9.71 19.47 -1.10
CA ASN A 15 -10.51 18.49 -1.85
C ASN A 15 -9.71 17.76 -2.94
N LYS A 16 -8.79 18.46 -3.62
CA LYS A 16 -7.89 17.85 -4.60
C LYS A 16 -6.87 16.93 -3.94
N MET A 17 -6.34 17.33 -2.78
CA MET A 17 -5.42 16.50 -1.99
C MET A 17 -6.12 15.21 -1.53
N ALA A 18 -7.35 15.32 -1.00
CA ALA A 18 -8.13 14.17 -0.58
C ALA A 18 -8.39 13.19 -1.74
N ALA A 19 -8.82 13.70 -2.90
CA ALA A 19 -9.04 12.86 -4.10
C ALA A 19 -7.75 12.17 -4.56
N ALA A 20 -6.61 12.87 -4.55
CA ALA A 20 -5.33 12.28 -4.93
C ALA A 20 -4.86 11.19 -3.94
N ILE A 21 -5.07 11.40 -2.63
CA ILE A 21 -4.79 10.40 -1.60
C ILE A 21 -5.65 9.15 -1.81
N GLU A 22 -6.95 9.32 -2.04
CA GLU A 22 -7.88 8.21 -2.30
C GLU A 22 -7.48 7.42 -3.55
N GLU A 23 -7.21 8.11 -4.66
CA GLU A 23 -6.79 7.49 -5.92
C GLU A 23 -5.52 6.64 -5.72
N LYS A 24 -4.49 7.23 -5.08
CA LYS A 24 -3.22 6.53 -4.86
C LYS A 24 -3.36 5.37 -3.87
N ALA A 25 -4.14 5.54 -2.80
CA ALA A 25 -4.40 4.49 -1.83
C ALA A 25 -5.09 3.29 -2.50
N ASN A 26 -6.11 3.54 -3.31
CA ASN A 26 -6.82 2.50 -4.05
C ASN A 26 -5.95 1.80 -5.10
N GLU A 27 -5.06 2.52 -5.79
CA GLU A 27 -4.07 1.94 -6.71
C GLU A 27 -3.09 1.00 -5.99
N MET A 28 -2.59 1.41 -4.83
CA MET A 28 -1.68 0.62 -4.02
C MET A 28 -2.38 -0.61 -3.42
N ALA A 29 -3.63 -0.46 -2.96
CA ALA A 29 -4.45 -1.57 -2.48
C ALA A 29 -4.68 -2.65 -3.54
N ARG A 30 -4.96 -2.27 -4.80
CA ARG A 30 -5.05 -3.22 -5.92
C ARG A 30 -3.74 -3.97 -6.18
N SER A 31 -2.62 -3.40 -5.75
CA SER A 31 -1.28 -3.98 -5.87
C SER A 31 -0.84 -4.75 -4.61
N GLY A 32 -1.76 -5.02 -3.68
CA GLY A 32 -1.49 -5.77 -2.44
C GLY A 32 -0.83 -4.97 -1.32
N TRP A 33 -0.86 -3.64 -1.39
CA TRP A 33 -0.31 -2.75 -0.36
C TRP A 33 -1.42 -2.12 0.48
N GLU A 34 -1.33 -2.24 1.80
CA GLU A 34 -2.23 -1.60 2.75
C GLU A 34 -1.72 -0.19 3.12
N LEU A 35 -2.59 0.81 3.10
CA LEU A 35 -2.25 2.15 3.58
C LEU A 35 -2.22 2.16 5.11
N LEU A 36 -1.08 2.51 5.70
CA LEU A 36 -0.95 2.60 7.16
C LEU A 36 -1.22 4.00 7.68
N THR A 37 -0.60 5.01 7.07
CA THR A 37 -0.71 6.40 7.51
C THR A 37 -0.31 7.36 6.39
N PHE A 38 -0.69 8.62 6.54
CA PHE A 38 -0.25 9.70 5.67
C PHE A 38 -0.08 11.01 6.44
N SER A 39 0.67 11.93 5.85
CA SER A 39 0.81 13.31 6.35
C SER A 39 0.82 14.29 5.19
N ILE A 40 0.28 15.48 5.39
CA ILE A 40 0.32 16.59 4.44
C ILE A 40 1.37 17.58 4.92
N THR A 41 2.29 17.98 4.03
CA THR A 41 3.36 18.92 4.35
C THR A 41 2.90 20.37 4.12
N ASN A 42 3.61 21.33 4.74
CA ASN A 42 3.38 22.76 4.51
C ASN A 42 3.60 23.19 3.05
N SER A 43 4.28 22.38 2.24
CA SER A 43 4.43 22.57 0.79
C SER A 43 3.26 22.01 -0.02
N ALA A 44 2.13 21.70 0.63
CA ALA A 44 0.94 21.08 0.04
C ALA A 44 1.24 19.82 -0.78
N LYS A 45 2.21 19.02 -0.33
CA LYS A 45 2.45 17.65 -0.79
C LYS A 45 1.94 16.68 0.27
N ALA A 46 1.77 15.41 -0.07
CA ALA A 46 1.50 14.38 0.94
C ALA A 46 2.52 13.24 0.87
N ILE A 47 2.82 12.65 2.02
CA ILE A 47 3.63 11.45 2.14
C ILE A 47 2.71 10.36 2.68
N LEU A 48 2.58 9.27 1.94
CA LEU A 48 1.78 8.10 2.30
C LEU A 48 2.74 6.96 2.62
N VAL A 49 2.46 6.20 3.67
CA VAL A 49 3.21 5.01 4.07
C VAL A 49 2.31 3.79 3.91
N PHE A 50 2.77 2.83 3.13
CA PHE A 50 2.10 1.58 2.87
C PHE A 50 2.91 0.40 3.43
N CYS A 51 2.22 -0.68 3.76
CA CYS A 51 2.81 -1.95 4.13
C CYS A 51 2.24 -3.07 3.27
N ALA A 52 3.10 -3.94 2.76
CA ALA A 52 2.69 -5.25 2.29
C ALA A 52 2.84 -6.21 3.46
N HIS A 53 1.73 -6.84 3.85
CA HIS A 53 1.82 -8.11 4.58
C HIS A 53 2.57 -9.06 3.64
N ASP A 54 3.66 -9.65 4.13
CA ASP A 54 4.23 -10.79 3.42
C ASP A 54 3.11 -11.83 3.47
N ILE A 55 2.37 -11.98 2.36
CA ILE A 55 1.50 -13.12 2.19
C ILE A 55 2.48 -14.28 2.30
N ALA A 56 2.42 -15.00 3.42
CA ALA A 56 3.26 -16.14 3.66
C ALA A 56 3.25 -16.97 2.38
N GLU A 57 4.42 -17.36 1.90
CA GLU A 57 4.57 -18.43 0.93
C GLU A 57 4.00 -19.72 1.56
N GLU A 58 2.68 -19.84 1.59
CA GLU A 58 1.96 -21.04 1.96
C GLU A 58 1.23 -21.51 0.71
N ASN A 59 1.96 -22.25 -0.12
CA ASN A 59 1.51 -23.18 -1.16
C ASN A 59 2.78 -23.85 -1.73
N GLN A 60 3.09 -25.14 -1.60
CA GLN A 60 2.28 -26.32 -1.30
C GLN A 60 3.18 -27.33 -0.58
N GLY A 61 2.72 -27.84 0.56
CA GLY A 61 3.23 -29.10 1.08
C GLY A 61 2.86 -30.20 0.08
N GLU A 62 3.86 -30.72 -0.59
CA GLU A 62 3.79 -31.93 -1.40
C GLU A 62 3.49 -33.10 -0.43
N VAL A 63 2.21 -33.37 -0.21
CA VAL A 63 1.79 -34.63 0.42
C VAL A 63 1.81 -35.70 -0.67
N GLU A 64 2.97 -36.33 -0.80
CA GLU A 64 3.10 -37.65 -1.39
C GLU A 64 2.07 -38.59 -0.75
N ALA A 65 1.31 -39.29 -1.60
CA ALA A 65 0.59 -40.50 -1.26
C ALA A 65 1.07 -41.62 -2.18
N PRO A 66 0.90 -42.90 -1.85
CA PRO A 66 1.10 -43.60 -0.57
C PRO A 66 2.22 -44.67 -0.70
N GLN A 67 2.84 -45.09 0.40
CA GLN A 67 3.65 -46.32 0.43
C GLN A 67 3.28 -47.18 1.66
N GLU A 68 2.38 -48.14 1.45
CA GLU A 68 2.58 -49.60 1.57
C GLU A 68 1.24 -50.34 1.46
#